data_AF-X1CDT0-F1
#
_entry.id   AF-X1CDT0-F1
#
_cell.length_a   1.000
_cell.length_b   1.000
_cell.length_c   1.000
_cell.angle_alpha   90.00
_cell.angle_beta   90.00
_cell.angle_gamma   90.00
#
_symmetry.space_group_name_H-M   'P 1'
#
loop_
_entity.id
_entity.type
_entity.pdbx_description
1 polymer ?
#
loop_
_entity_poly.entity_id
_entity_poly.type
_entity_poly.pdbx_seq_one_letter_code
_entity_poly.pdbx_strand_id
1 'polypeptide(L)'
;GIVCNSGNELLFIYRFDRWDLPKGKIEPGESREMAAIREVKEECGFRQIELGEALSITYHIYEEDNKEVLKITHWFNMYSDDRDLKPQVEEGITAINGITLFHLMKIFPVD
;
A
#
# COMPACT_ATOMS: atom_id res chain seq x y z
N GLY A 1 -0.61 2.51 -1.72
CA GLY A 1 -1.13 2.33 -3.07
C GLY A 1 -0.98 0.89 -3.51
N ILE A 2 -1.56 0.55 -4.66
CA ILE A 2 -1.35 -0.73 -5.36
C ILE A 2 -0.17 -0.48 -6.32
N VAL A 3 1.03 -0.90 -5.92
CA VAL A 3 2.27 -0.58 -6.64
C VAL A 3 2.71 -1.75 -7.50
N CYS A 4 2.76 -1.55 -8.80
CA CYS A 4 3.22 -2.53 -9.79
C CYS A 4 4.53 -2.10 -10.44
N ASN A 5 5.35 -3.07 -10.84
CA ASN A 5 6.56 -2.81 -11.64
C ASN A 5 6.43 -3.35 -13.07
N SER A 6 7.44 -3.12 -13.91
CA SER A 6 7.50 -3.61 -15.29
C SER A 6 7.49 -5.16 -15.42
N GLY A 7 7.80 -5.86 -14.33
CA GLY A 7 7.75 -7.31 -14.22
C GLY A 7 6.37 -7.87 -13.85
N ASN A 8 5.33 -7.05 -13.75
CA ASN A 8 4.00 -7.42 -13.27
C ASN A 8 4.01 -7.99 -11.84
N GLU A 9 4.91 -7.51 -10.99
CA GLU A 9 4.91 -7.81 -9.56
C GLU A 9 4.13 -6.72 -8.82
N LEU A 10 3.19 -7.15 -7.99
CA LEU A 10 2.49 -6.29 -7.06
C LEU A 10 3.21 -6.28 -5.71
N LEU A 11 3.44 -5.09 -5.17
CA LEU A 11 4.11 -4.90 -3.89
C LEU A 11 3.17 -5.15 -2.71
N PHE A 12 3.66 -5.87 -1.71
CA PHE A 12 3.04 -6.02 -0.39
C PHE A 12 4.02 -5.64 0.72
N ILE A 13 3.47 -5.14 1.82
CA ILE A 13 4.19 -4.89 3.07
C ILE A 13 3.73 -5.89 4.13
N TYR A 14 4.64 -6.34 4.99
CA TYR A 14 4.33 -7.19 6.13
C TYR A 14 4.36 -6.38 7.42
N ARG A 15 3.21 -6.24 8.07
CA ARG A 15 3.04 -5.48 9.32
C ARG A 15 1.97 -6.13 10.19
N PHE A 16 2.13 -6.08 11.52
CA PHE A 16 1.18 -6.66 12.47
C PHE A 16 0.76 -8.11 12.11
N ASP A 17 1.77 -8.95 11.86
CA ASP A 17 1.67 -10.36 11.51
C ASP A 17 0.85 -10.69 10.25
N ARG A 18 0.64 -9.72 9.35
CA ARG A 18 -0.10 -9.90 8.11
C ARG A 18 0.51 -9.16 6.92
N TRP A 19 0.27 -9.69 5.72
CA TRP A 19 0.53 -8.98 4.47
C TRP A 19 -0.57 -7.96 4.21
N ASP A 20 -0.17 -6.79 3.75
CA ASP A 20 -1.05 -5.64 3.49
C ASP A 20 -0.48 -4.83 2.33
N LEU A 21 -1.23 -3.83 1.89
CA LEU A 21 -0.77 -2.82 0.95
C LEU A 21 -0.33 -1.56 1.72
N PRO A 22 0.66 -0.80 1.19
CA PRO A 22 1.12 0.44 1.80
C PRO A 22 0.02 1.51 1.82
N LYS A 23 -0.14 2.18 2.96
CA LYS A 23 -1.12 3.26 3.21
C LYS A 23 -0.90 3.87 4.60
N GLY A 24 -1.15 5.17 4.70
CA GLY A 24 -1.28 5.83 6.00
C GLY A 24 -2.30 6.94 6.00
N LYS A 25 -2.11 7.89 6.91
CA LYS A 25 -3.07 8.96 7.20
C LYS A 25 -2.84 10.11 6.25
N ILE A 26 -3.92 10.74 5.80
CA ILE A 26 -3.83 12.00 5.05
C ILE A 26 -3.48 13.11 6.03
N GLU A 27 -2.41 13.85 5.75
CA GLU A 27 -1.99 14.97 6.59
C GLU A 27 -2.77 16.26 6.28
N PRO A 28 -2.81 17.23 7.22
CA PRO A 28 -3.47 18.51 6.98
C PRO A 28 -2.90 19.24 5.75
N GLY A 29 -3.79 19.59 4.82
CA GLY A 29 -3.41 20.27 3.57
C GLY A 29 -2.97 19.34 2.44
N GLU A 30 -2.97 18.02 2.67
CA GLU A 30 -2.59 17.01 1.69
C GLU A 30 -3.81 16.55 0.86
N SER A 31 -3.62 16.36 -0.45
CA SER A 31 -4.61 15.66 -1.27
C SER A 31 -4.50 14.14 -1.08
N ARG A 32 -5.51 13.36 -1.49
CA ARG A 32 -5.46 11.89 -1.38
C ARG A 32 -4.31 11.31 -2.19
N GLU A 33 -4.06 11.89 -3.34
CA GLU A 33 -2.98 11.56 -4.26
C GLU A 33 -1.61 11.82 -3.63
N MET A 34 -1.43 13.00 -3.04
CA MET A 34 -0.20 13.37 -2.34
C MET A 34 0.09 12.41 -1.19
N ALA A 35 -0.93 12.14 -0.35
CA ALA A 35 -0.83 11.18 0.75
C ALA A 35 -0.44 9.81 0.25
N ALA A 36 -1.10 9.31 -0.79
CA ALA A 36 -0.82 7.99 -1.31
C ALA A 36 0.63 7.86 -1.83
N ILE A 37 1.16 8.88 -2.51
CA ILE A 37 2.56 8.90 -2.98
C ILE A 37 3.53 8.98 -1.79
N ARG A 38 3.30 9.91 -0.85
CA ARG A 38 4.15 10.10 0.33
C ARG A 38 4.26 8.81 1.14
N GLU A 39 3.12 8.23 1.50
CA GLU A 39 3.04 7.01 2.30
C GLU A 39 3.77 5.84 1.65
N VAL A 40 3.58 5.61 0.35
CA VAL A 40 4.32 4.55 -0.35
C VAL A 40 5.83 4.80 -0.32
N LYS A 41 6.26 6.05 -0.46
CA LYS A 41 7.68 6.40 -0.40
C LYS A 41 8.26 6.23 1.01
N GLU A 42 7.52 6.64 2.04
CA GLU A 42 7.94 6.55 3.45
C GLU A 42 7.98 5.10 3.93
N GLU A 43 6.87 4.36 3.75
CA GLU A 43 6.73 2.98 4.25
C GLU A 43 7.67 1.99 3.54
N CYS A 44 8.01 2.25 2.28
CA CYS A 44 8.74 1.30 1.42
C CYS A 44 10.08 1.80 0.89
N GLY A 45 10.43 3.07 1.07
CA GLY A 45 11.71 3.64 0.62
C GLY A 45 11.80 3.93 -0.89
N PHE A 46 10.68 4.08 -1.60
CA PHE A 46 10.71 4.43 -3.03
C PHE A 46 11.29 5.82 -3.28
N ARG A 47 12.13 5.95 -4.31
CA ARG A 47 12.66 7.26 -4.74
C ARG A 47 11.70 7.90 -5.73
N GLN A 48 11.22 7.11 -6.69
CA GLN A 48 10.26 7.54 -7.72
C GLN A 48 9.04 6.61 -7.71
N ILE A 49 7.86 7.23 -7.71
CA ILE A 49 6.55 6.58 -7.86
C ILE A 49 5.77 7.41 -8.86
N GLU A 50 5.27 6.75 -9.89
CA GLU A 50 4.28 7.31 -10.80
C GLU A 50 2.89 6.99 -10.26
N LEU A 51 2.06 8.03 -10.11
CA LEU A 51 0.67 7.88 -9.72
C LEU A 51 -0.18 7.59 -10.96
N GLY A 52 -0.94 6.49 -10.91
CA GLY A 52 -1.94 6.14 -11.89
C GLY A 52 -3.36 6.52 -11.44
N GLU A 53 -4.33 5.79 -11.96
CA GLU A 53 -5.74 6.06 -11.70
C GLU A 53 -6.16 5.79 -10.25
N ALA A 54 -7.15 6.55 -9.78
CA ALA A 54 -7.89 6.21 -8.58
C ALA A 54 -8.67 4.91 -8.82
N LEU A 55 -8.65 4.03 -7.83
CA LEU A 55 -9.31 2.72 -7.86
C LEU A 55 -10.52 2.75 -6.92
N SER A 56 -10.63 1.75 -6.06
CA SER A 56 -11.73 1.60 -5.12
C SER A 56 -11.51 2.37 -3.82
N ILE A 57 -12.59 2.54 -3.08
CA ILE A 57 -12.57 2.98 -1.68
C ILE A 57 -12.95 1.78 -0.83
N THR A 58 -12.16 1.49 0.20
CA THR A 58 -12.50 0.46 1.19
C THR A 58 -12.81 1.09 2.53
N TYR A 59 -13.75 0.47 3.24
CA TYR A 59 -14.20 0.87 4.55
C TYR A 59 -13.86 -0.23 5.54
N HIS A 60 -13.25 0.13 6.66
CA HIS A 60 -12.92 -0.80 7.72
C HIS A 60 -13.28 -0.19 9.08
N ILE A 61 -14.05 -0.91 9.87
CA ILE A 61 -14.37 -0.51 11.24
C ILE A 61 -13.42 -1.27 12.17
N TYR A 62 -12.80 -0.56 13.09
CA TYR A 62 -11.96 -1.13 14.13
C TYR A 62 -12.22 -0.42 15.45
N GLU A 63 -11.86 -1.06 16.56
CA GLU A 63 -11.99 -0.47 17.89
C GLU A 63 -10.67 0.21 18.30
N GLU A 64 -10.76 1.44 18.78
CA GLU A 64 -9.68 2.20 19.39
C GLU A 64 -10.23 2.93 20.62
N ASP A 65 -9.58 2.77 21.79
CA ASP A 65 -10.05 3.34 23.06
C ASP A 65 -11.52 3.05 23.41
N ASN A 66 -11.97 1.81 23.18
CA ASN A 66 -13.37 1.36 23.34
C ASN A 66 -14.38 2.13 22.48
N LYS A 67 -13.94 2.71 21.35
CA LYS A 67 -14.80 3.38 20.38
C LYS A 67 -14.62 2.75 19.01
N GLU A 68 -15.72 2.60 18.29
CA GLU A 68 -15.67 2.22 16.88
C GLU A 68 -15.15 3.39 16.04
N VAL A 69 -14.11 3.11 15.27
CA VAL A 69 -13.50 4.05 14.34
C VAL A 69 -13.69 3.53 12.92
N LEU A 70 -14.32 4.35 12.06
CA LEU A 70 -14.40 4.10 10.63
C LEU A 70 -13.12 4.57 9.94
N LYS A 71 -12.35 3.64 9.39
CA LYS A 71 -11.26 3.92 8.47
C LYS A 71 -11.76 3.87 7.03
N ILE A 72 -11.59 4.99 6.32
CA ILE A 72 -11.80 5.09 4.88
C ILE A 72 -10.43 5.07 4.21
N THR A 73 -10.22 4.17 3.25
CA THR A 73 -8.96 4.10 2.48
C THR A 73 -9.28 4.30 1.00
N HIS A 74 -8.60 5.27 0.39
CA HIS A 74 -8.67 5.54 -1.05
C HIS A 74 -7.48 4.87 -1.72
N TRP A 75 -7.76 3.95 -2.64
CA TRP A 75 -6.71 3.21 -3.35
C TRP A 75 -6.40 3.86 -4.69
N PHE A 76 -5.13 3.83 -5.05
CA PHE A 76 -4.62 4.30 -6.32
C PHE A 76 -3.71 3.23 -6.91
N ASN A 77 -3.78 3.09 -8.22
CA ASN A 77 -2.79 2.36 -8.98
C ASN A 77 -1.50 3.19 -9.03
N MET A 78 -0.35 2.53 -8.94
CA MET A 78 0.96 3.19 -8.88
C MET A 78 2.01 2.33 -9.56
N TYR A 79 3.04 2.98 -10.08
CA TYR A 79 4.10 2.32 -10.84
C TYR A 79 5.48 2.74 -10.38
N SER A 80 6.38 1.76 -10.24
CA SER A 80 7.81 2.00 -10.07
C SER A 80 8.63 0.73 -10.32
N ASP A 81 9.83 0.90 -10.87
CA ASP A 81 10.83 -0.15 -11.05
C ASP A 81 11.97 -0.07 -10.01
N ASP A 82 11.86 0.81 -9.01
CA ASP A 82 12.83 0.86 -7.91
C ASP A 82 12.93 -0.50 -7.19
N ARG A 83 14.16 -0.92 -6.91
CA ARG A 83 14.46 -2.23 -6.29
C ARG A 83 15.11 -2.13 -4.91
N ASP A 84 15.74 -0.99 -4.58
CA ASP A 84 16.35 -0.76 -3.25
C ASP A 84 15.29 -0.24 -2.27
N LEU A 85 14.37 -1.13 -1.89
CA LEU A 85 13.26 -0.83 -1.00
C LEU A 85 13.66 -1.06 0.46
N LYS A 86 13.18 -0.20 1.34
CA LYS A 86 13.50 -0.24 2.78
C LYS A 86 12.22 -0.07 3.58
N PRO A 87 11.86 -1.05 4.43
CA PRO A 87 10.67 -0.93 5.26
C PRO A 87 10.87 0.14 6.33
N GLN A 88 9.80 0.89 6.61
CA GLN A 88 9.73 1.78 7.77
C GLN A 88 9.38 0.99 9.03
N VAL A 89 10.42 0.63 9.79
CA VAL A 89 10.30 -0.22 10.97
C VAL A 89 9.50 0.46 12.09
N GLU A 90 9.54 1.79 12.16
CA GLU A 90 8.81 2.61 13.13
C GLU A 90 7.29 2.42 13.03
N GLU A 91 6.78 2.04 11.86
CA GLU A 91 5.35 1.74 11.62
C GLU A 91 5.03 0.25 11.72
N GLY A 92 5.98 -0.56 12.20
CA GLY A 92 5.83 -2.00 12.36
C GLY A 92 5.92 -2.77 11.04
N ILE A 93 6.43 -2.15 9.98
CA ILE A 93 6.68 -2.83 8.71
C ILE A 93 8.02 -3.56 8.81
N THR A 94 8.00 -4.87 8.61
CA THR A 94 9.17 -5.73 8.80
C THR A 94 9.64 -6.43 7.53
N ALA A 95 8.80 -6.46 6.49
CA ALA A 95 9.19 -6.96 5.18
C ALA A 95 8.43 -6.25 4.05
N ILE A 96 9.05 -6.25 2.88
CA ILE A 96 8.46 -5.79 1.62
C ILE A 96 8.69 -6.90 0.60
N ASN A 97 7.66 -7.29 -0.14
CA ASN A 97 7.79 -8.34 -1.14
C ASN A 97 6.93 -8.06 -2.37
N GLY A 98 7.51 -8.31 -3.55
CA GLY A 98 6.78 -8.33 -4.81
C GLY A 98 6.22 -9.72 -5.08
N ILE A 99 4.96 -9.80 -5.52
CA ILE A 99 4.35 -11.05 -5.97
C ILE A 99 3.85 -10.85 -7.40
N THR A 100 4.30 -11.72 -8.31
CA THR A 100 3.82 -11.69 -9.70
C THR A 100 2.30 -11.89 -9.76
N LEU A 101 1.63 -11.15 -10.66
CA LEU A 101 0.20 -11.34 -10.92
C LEU A 101 -0.14 -12.79 -11.24
N PHE A 102 0.73 -13.48 -11.99
CA PHE A 102 0.59 -14.91 -12.26
C PHE A 102 0.49 -15.77 -11.00
N HIS A 103 1.31 -15.50 -9.99
CA HIS A 103 1.26 -16.26 -8.74
C HIS A 103 0.05 -15.88 -7.89
N LEU A 104 -0.33 -14.59 -7.85
CA LEU A 104 -1.54 -14.14 -7.17
C LEU A 104 -2.80 -14.81 -7.72
N MET A 105 -2.93 -14.91 -9.05
CA MET A 105 -4.06 -15.56 -9.70
C MET A 105 -4.19 -17.06 -9.37
N LYS A 106 -3.12 -17.72 -8.91
CA LYS A 106 -3.18 -19.10 -8.43
C LYS A 106 -3.70 -19.21 -7.00
N ILE A 107 -3.45 -18.19 -6.18
CA ILE A 107 -3.89 -18.14 -4.78
C ILE A 107 -5.34 -17.65 -4.71
N PHE A 108 -5.67 -16.64 -5.51
CA PHE A 108 -7.01 -16.06 -5.64
C PHE A 108 -7.50 -16.25 -7.08
N PRO A 109 -7.94 -17.46 -7.44
CA PRO A 109 -8.59 -17.66 -8.72
C PRO A 109 -9.83 -16.78 -8.77
N VAL A 110 -9.90 -15.93 -9.79
CA VAL A 110 -11.09 -15.14 -10.09
C VAL A 110 -11.96 -16.04 -10.97
N ASP A 111 -13.16 -16.38 -10.48
CA ASP A 111 -14.16 -17.14 -11.24
C ASP A 111 -14.72 -16.34 -12.43
#